data_AF-A0A8J7XZL6-F1
#
_entry.id   AF-A0A8J7XZL6-F1
#
_cell.length_a   1.000
_cell.length_b   1.000
_cell.length_c   1.000
_cell.angle_alpha   90.00
_cell.angle_beta   90.00
_cell.angle_gamma   90.00
#
_symmetry.space_group_name_H-M   'P 1'
#
loop_
_entity.id
_entity.type
_entity.pdbx_description
1 polymer ?
#
loop_
_entity_poly.entity_id
_entity_poly.type
_entity_poly.pdbx_seq_one_letter_code
_entity_poly.pdbx_strand_id
1 'polypeptide(L)'
;MYPTTTRTRLGDSPYVRKVYELPSSLENRIPTFEKTLDVYFDAHFEEIISEWQLLTDHDLHDLESRLDTVTREITALYTQKSDLEKRAEALKKELEKLEGSP
;
A
#
# COMPACT_ATOMS: atom_id res chain seq x y z
N MET A 1 27.23 26.39 15.31
CA MET A 1 27.18 26.10 13.86
C MET A 1 26.90 24.61 13.74
N TYR A 2 25.72 24.20 13.31
CA TYR A 2 25.38 22.77 13.19
C TYR A 2 26.02 22.21 11.92
N PRO A 3 26.60 20.99 11.95
CA PRO A 3 27.08 20.36 10.72
C PRO A 3 25.87 19.93 9.88
N THR A 4 25.76 20.49 8.68
CA THR A 4 24.83 20.03 7.65
C THR A 4 25.27 18.65 7.17
N THR A 5 24.43 17.65 7.37
CA THR A 5 24.63 16.31 6.81
C THR A 5 24.77 16.42 5.29
N THR A 6 25.94 16.08 4.79
CA THR A 6 26.25 15.96 3.37
C THR A 6 25.25 14.99 2.73
N ARG A 7 24.40 15.51 1.86
CA ARG A 7 23.50 14.72 1.02
C ARG A 7 24.35 13.82 0.13
N THR A 8 24.56 12.58 0.55
CA THR A 8 25.27 11.57 -0.25
C THR A 8 24.50 11.42 -1.55
N ARG A 9 25.12 11.81 -2.67
CA ARG A 9 24.55 11.55 -3.99
C ARG A 9 24.48 10.03 -4.11
N LEU A 10 23.31 9.50 -4.43
CA LEU A 10 23.04 8.05 -4.52
C LEU A 10 24.08 7.29 -5.38
N GLY A 11 24.78 7.99 -6.29
CA GLY A 11 25.85 7.47 -7.15
C GLY A 11 27.25 7.28 -6.52
N ASP A 12 27.53 7.77 -5.31
CA ASP A 12 28.87 7.61 -4.68
C ASP A 12 28.96 6.37 -3.77
N SER A 13 27.87 5.60 -3.64
CA SER A 13 27.90 4.35 -2.88
C SER A 13 28.70 3.28 -3.64
N PRO A 14 29.71 2.65 -3.03
CA PRO A 14 30.51 1.61 -3.67
C PRO A 14 29.66 0.39 -4.06
N TYR A 15 28.51 0.19 -3.41
CA TYR A 15 27.55 -0.86 -3.76
C TYR A 15 26.76 -0.50 -5.02
N VAL A 16 26.27 0.74 -5.11
CA VAL A 16 25.55 1.24 -6.29
C VAL A 16 26.48 1.20 -7.50
N ARG A 17 27.74 1.64 -7.33
CA ARG A 17 28.77 1.56 -8.37
C ARG A 17 29.04 0.13 -8.84
N LYS A 18 29.18 -0.83 -7.92
CA LYS A 18 29.36 -2.25 -8.27
C LYS A 18 28.18 -2.81 -9.05
N VAL A 19 26.94 -2.45 -8.70
CA VAL A 19 25.74 -2.90 -9.42
C VAL A 19 25.70 -2.33 -10.85
N TYR A 20 26.09 -1.07 -11.05
CA TYR A 20 26.17 -0.48 -12.40
C TYR A 20 27.33 -1.02 -13.26
N GLU A 21 28.41 -1.51 -12.65
CA GLU A 21 29.55 -2.11 -13.36
C GLU A 21 29.34 -3.61 -13.70
N LEU A 22 28.34 -4.27 -13.11
CA LEU A 22 28.00 -5.69 -13.39
C LEU A 22 27.49 -5.92 -14.82
N PRO A 23 26.50 -5.17 -15.35
CA PRO A 23 25.97 -5.38 -16.70
C PRO A 23 27.07 -5.27 -17.76
N SER A 24 27.89 -4.22 -17.69
CA SER A 24 28.93 -3.92 -18.67
C SER A 24 30.09 -4.93 -18.64
N SER A 25 30.38 -5.56 -17.50
CA SER A 25 31.37 -6.65 -17.42
C SER A 25 30.84 -8.01 -17.91
N LEU A 26 29.52 -8.23 -17.84
CA LEU A 26 28.83 -9.42 -18.36
C LEU A 26 28.53 -9.34 -19.86
N GLU A 27 28.14 -8.16 -20.35
CA GLU A 27 27.85 -7.86 -21.75
C GLU A 27 29.07 -8.08 -22.66
N ASN A 28 30.27 -7.72 -22.17
CA ASN A 28 31.53 -7.98 -22.86
C ASN A 28 31.93 -9.47 -22.88
N ARG A 29 31.33 -10.32 -22.03
CA ARG A 29 31.63 -11.75 -21.92
C ARG A 29 30.59 -12.64 -22.61
N ILE A 30 29.35 -12.20 -22.73
CA ILE A 30 28.26 -12.99 -23.31
C ILE A 30 27.40 -12.05 -24.16
N PRO A 31 27.59 -12.03 -25.49
CA PRO A 31 26.81 -11.20 -26.42
C PRO A 31 25.29 -11.47 -26.40
N THR A 32 24.88 -12.54 -25.73
CA THR A 32 23.48 -12.96 -25.57
C THR A 32 22.94 -12.73 -24.16
N PHE A 33 23.68 -12.09 -23.26
CA PHE A 33 23.30 -11.98 -21.84
C PHE A 33 21.93 -11.33 -21.66
N GLU A 34 21.68 -10.20 -22.32
CA GLU A 34 20.37 -9.52 -22.28
C GLU A 34 19.26 -10.44 -22.80
N LYS A 35 19.47 -11.09 -23.95
CA LYS A 35 18.47 -12.01 -24.53
C LYS A 35 18.20 -13.23 -23.64
N THR A 36 19.22 -13.75 -22.95
CA THR A 36 19.05 -14.84 -21.99
C THR A 36 18.39 -14.38 -20.70
N LEU A 37 18.60 -13.12 -20.31
CA LEU A 37 17.97 -12.52 -19.15
C LEU A 37 16.48 -12.30 -19.41
N ASP A 38 16.12 -11.77 -20.58
CA ASP A 38 14.72 -11.58 -21.00
C ASP A 38 13.99 -12.92 -21.06
N VAL A 39 14.59 -13.94 -21.69
CA VAL A 39 14.01 -15.29 -21.76
C VAL A 39 13.87 -15.92 -20.36
N TYR A 40 14.80 -15.65 -19.45
CA TYR A 40 14.72 -16.10 -18.06
C TYR A 40 13.59 -15.40 -17.31
N PHE A 41 13.47 -14.08 -17.44
CA PHE A 41 12.37 -13.34 -16.84
C PHE A 41 11.02 -13.79 -17.41
N ASP A 42 10.90 -13.99 -18.72
CA ASP A 42 9.67 -14.48 -19.35
C ASP A 42 9.25 -15.86 -18.82
N ALA A 43 10.22 -16.76 -18.59
CA ALA A 43 9.96 -18.12 -18.11
C ALA A 43 9.70 -18.21 -16.60
N HIS A 44 10.24 -17.29 -15.82
CA HIS A 44 10.25 -17.35 -14.34
C HIS A 44 9.53 -16.18 -13.68
N PHE A 45 8.82 -15.33 -14.44
CA PHE A 45 8.24 -14.09 -13.91
C PHE A 45 7.29 -14.33 -12.73
N GLU A 46 6.46 -15.36 -12.81
CA GLU A 46 5.53 -15.72 -11.72
C GLU A 46 6.26 -16.16 -10.45
N GLU A 47 7.34 -16.93 -10.58
CA GLU A 47 8.19 -17.37 -9.46
C GLU A 47 8.90 -16.17 -8.82
N ILE A 48 9.39 -15.23 -9.63
CA ILE A 48 10.05 -14.00 -9.17
C ILE A 48 9.05 -13.08 -8.45
N ILE A 49 7.84 -12.90 -8.99
CA ILE A 49 6.75 -12.15 -8.33
C ILE A 49 6.44 -12.78 -6.97
N SER A 50 6.36 -14.11 -6.90
CA SER A 50 6.09 -14.83 -5.66
C SER A 50 7.23 -14.72 -4.64
N GLU A 51 8.49 -14.94 -5.06
CA GLU A 51 9.66 -14.92 -4.19
C GLU A 51 9.92 -13.51 -3.63
N TRP A 52 9.75 -12.48 -4.46
CA TRP A 52 10.02 -11.10 -4.08
C TRP A 52 8.80 -10.39 -3.50
N GLN A 53 7.67 -11.10 -3.39
CA GLN A 53 6.39 -10.57 -2.91
C GLN A 53 5.99 -9.29 -3.65
N LEU A 54 6.24 -9.26 -4.97
CA LEU A 54 5.90 -8.10 -5.79
C LEU A 54 4.38 -8.01 -5.87
N LEU A 55 3.84 -6.85 -5.47
CA LEU A 55 2.41 -6.58 -5.61
C LEU A 55 2.06 -6.49 -7.09
N THR A 56 1.11 -7.31 -7.52
CA THR A 56 0.57 -7.20 -8.88
C THR A 56 -0.52 -6.13 -8.93
N ASP A 57 -0.80 -5.59 -10.12
CA ASP A 57 -1.93 -4.67 -10.31
C ASP A 57 -3.26 -5.31 -9.88
N HIS A 58 -3.38 -6.64 -10.00
CA HIS A 58 -4.54 -7.39 -9.53
C HIS A 58 -4.68 -7.32 -8.01
N ASP A 59 -3.58 -7.50 -7.27
CA ASP A 59 -3.58 -7.42 -5.80
C ASP A 59 -3.94 -6.01 -5.31
N LEU A 60 -3.44 -4.98 -6.01
CA LEU A 60 -3.77 -3.59 -5.71
C LEU A 60 -5.26 -3.31 -5.96
N HIS A 61 -5.82 -3.84 -7.04
CA HIS A 61 -7.24 -3.66 -7.37
C HIS A 61 -8.16 -4.42 -6.40
N ASP A 62 -7.79 -5.63 -5.97
CA ASP A 62 -8.51 -6.36 -4.91
C ASP A 62 -8.51 -5.55 -3.61
N LEU A 63 -7.35 -5.01 -3.23
CA LEU A 63 -7.21 -4.22 -2.01
C LEU A 63 -8.04 -2.93 -2.08
N GLU A 64 -8.06 -2.25 -3.23
CA GLU A 64 -8.90 -1.08 -3.49
C GLU A 64 -10.39 -1.42 -3.34
N SER A 65 -10.84 -2.51 -3.96
CA SER A 65 -12.24 -2.96 -3.88
C SER A 65 -12.68 -3.29 -2.44
N ARG A 66 -11.81 -3.94 -1.67
CA ARG A 66 -12.04 -4.26 -0.26
C ARG A 66 -12.07 -3.00 0.60
N LEU A 67 -11.18 -2.05 0.34
CA LEU A 67 -11.16 -0.78 1.05
C LEU A 67 -12.43 0.04 0.81
N ASP A 68 -12.91 0.07 -0.44
CA ASP A 68 -14.17 0.70 -0.81
C ASP A 68 -15.37 0.09 -0.08
N THR A 69 -15.39 -1.25 0.00
CA THR A 69 -16.45 -1.99 0.71
C THR A 69 -16.46 -1.63 2.19
N VAL A 70 -15.31 -1.70 2.86
CA VAL A 70 -15.16 -1.36 4.28
C VAL A 70 -15.54 0.12 4.53
N THR A 71 -15.17 1.03 3.63
CA THR A 71 -15.51 2.45 3.75
C THR A 71 -17.02 2.69 3.72
N ARG A 72 -17.74 1.98 2.83
CA ARG A 72 -19.21 2.05 2.76
C ARG A 72 -19.86 1.50 4.02
N GLU A 73 -19.39 0.37 4.52
CA GLU A 73 -19.89 -0.23 5.76
C GLU A 73 -19.68 0.70 6.96
N ILE A 74 -18.49 1.26 7.10
CA ILE A 74 -18.17 2.24 8.16
C ILE A 74 -19.12 3.43 8.09
N THR A 75 -19.35 3.97 6.89
CA THR A 75 -20.25 5.11 6.69
C THR A 75 -21.69 4.75 7.10
N ALA A 76 -22.19 3.58 6.70
CA ALA A 76 -23.51 3.11 7.08
C ALA A 76 -23.64 2.94 8.60
N LEU A 77 -22.62 2.38 9.27
CA LEU A 77 -22.59 2.24 10.72
C LEU A 77 -22.62 3.60 11.43
N TYR A 78 -21.89 4.60 10.93
CA TYR A 78 -21.94 5.96 11.48
C TYR A 78 -23.33 6.59 11.33
N THR A 79 -23.99 6.41 10.19
CA THR A 79 -25.37 6.89 10.00
C THR A 79 -26.33 6.21 10.97
N GLN A 80 -26.26 4.88 11.09
CA GLN A 80 -27.11 4.13 12.02
C GLN A 80 -26.89 4.54 13.48
N LYS A 81 -25.62 4.74 13.88
CA LYS A 81 -25.27 5.25 15.20
C LYS A 81 -25.92 6.61 15.46
N SER A 82 -25.80 7.54 14.53
CA SER A 82 -26.39 8.88 14.66
C SER A 82 -27.91 8.82 14.83
N ASP A 83 -28.58 7.94 14.09
CA ASP A 83 -30.03 7.78 14.22
C ASP A 83 -30.45 7.12 15.53
N LEU A 84 -29.67 6.17 16.04
CA LEU A 84 -29.87 5.61 17.38
C LEU A 84 -29.68 6.66 18.47
N GLU A 85 -28.65 7.51 18.37
CA GLU A 85 -28.43 8.62 19.30
C GLU A 85 -29.60 9.60 19.31
N LYS A 86 -30.12 9.98 18.14
CA LYS A 86 -31.32 10.83 18.03
C LYS A 86 -32.54 10.18 18.68
N ARG A 87 -32.75 8.89 18.47
CA ARG A 87 -33.86 8.13 19.07
C ARG A 87 -33.73 8.05 20.59
N ALA A 88 -32.54 7.78 21.09
CA ALA A 88 -32.26 7.75 22.52
C ALA A 88 -32.52 9.12 23.17
N GLU A 89 -32.08 10.20 22.53
CA GLU A 89 -32.31 11.57 23.00
C GLU A 89 -33.81 11.95 22.97
N ALA A 90 -34.54 11.53 21.94
CA ALA A 90 -35.99 11.73 21.87
C ALA A 90 -36.71 10.99 23.00
N LEU A 91 -36.38 9.72 23.23
CA LEU A 91 -36.94 8.92 24.32
C LEU A 91 -36.62 9.53 25.68
N LYS A 92 -35.38 10.01 25.89
CA LYS A 92 -34.98 10.68 27.12
C LYS A 92 -35.84 11.92 27.40
N LYS A 93 -36.09 12.75 26.39
CA LYS A 93 -36.96 13.94 26.51
C LYS A 93 -38.41 13.57 26.78
N GLU A 94 -38.92 12.49 26.21
CA GLU A 94 -40.27 11.99 26.52
C GLU A 94 -40.37 11.48 27.95
N LEU A 95 -39.35 10.76 28.43
CA LEU A 95 -39.25 10.29 29.81
C LEU A 95 -39.21 11.45 30.82
N GLU A 96 -38.38 12.47 30.58
CA GLU A 96 -38.31 13.68 31.41
C GLU A 96 -39.66 14.41 31.48
N LYS A 97 -40.43 14.45 30.38
CA LYS A 97 -41.78 15.02 30.37
C LYS A 97 -42.77 14.19 31.19
N LEU A 98 -42.67 12.87 31.14
CA LEU A 98 -43.53 11.96 31.89
C LEU A 98 -43.20 11.98 33.38
N GLU A 99 -41.92 12.04 33.76
CA GLU A 99 -41.46 12.13 35.15
C GLU A 99 -41.72 13.52 35.76
N GLY A 100 -41.68 14.58 34.94
CA GLY A 100 -42.00 15.95 35.35
C GLY A 100 -43.49 16.30 35.34
N SER A 101 -44.36 15.38 34.92
CA SER A 101 -45.81 15.54 35.03
C SER A 101 -46.24 15.13 36.45
N PRO A 102 -46.84 16.03 37.25
CA PRO A 102 -47.35 15.72 38.59
C PRO A 102 -48.48 14.69 38.57
#